data_AF-A0A0G1TH80-F1
#
_entry.id   AF-A0A0G1TH80-F1
#
_cell.length_a   1.000
_cell.length_b   1.000
_cell.length_c   1.000
_cell.angle_alpha   90.00
_cell.angle_beta   90.00
_cell.angle_gamma   90.00
#
_symmetry.space_group_name_H-M   'P 1'
#
loop_
_entity.id
_entity.type
_entity.pdbx_description
1 polymer ?
#
loop_
_entity_poly.entity_id
_entity_poly.type
_entity_poly.pdbx_seq_one_letter_code
_entity_poly.pdbx_strand_id
1 'polypeptide(L)'
;MDDLFRIAIANRGRIIDFFKWFYLLLVLILLVGGRSIYFRDEQFTPLYQWGVWCGRIALVLYCITLIPGITKRLGIQHKLFSLIRIFRRYIGISVFLFALTHASFVRLILFLPQIFTGPLFQIFGLISLILLFFMFLTSNDFSQNRL
;
A
#
# COMPACT_ATOMS: atom_id res chain seq x y z
N MET A 1 12.18 3.29 24.66
CA MET A 1 11.71 3.79 23.34
C MET A 1 12.80 4.58 22.60
N ASP A 2 13.68 5.25 23.33
CA ASP A 2 14.81 6.00 22.77
C ASP A 2 15.79 5.12 21.99
N ASP A 3 16.03 3.89 22.46
CA ASP A 3 16.90 2.94 21.78
C ASP A 3 16.33 2.48 20.44
N LEU A 4 15.01 2.20 20.37
CA LEU A 4 14.34 1.80 19.14
C LEU A 4 14.39 2.92 18.09
N PHE A 5 14.19 4.17 18.52
CA PHE A 5 14.32 5.34 17.66
C PHE A 5 15.75 5.50 17.12
N ARG A 6 16.77 5.35 17.99
CA ARG A 6 18.19 5.41 17.60
C ARG A 6 18.58 4.30 16.63
N ILE A 7 18.19 3.06 16.92
CA ILE A 7 18.46 1.89 16.08
C ILE A 7 17.81 2.05 14.70
N ALA A 8 16.56 2.51 14.64
CA ALA A 8 15.86 2.66 13.38
C ALA A 8 16.44 3.80 12.52
N ILE A 9 16.92 4.88 13.14
CA ILE A 9 17.64 5.95 12.41
C ILE A 9 18.99 5.45 11.90
N ALA A 10 19.77 4.76 12.75
CA ALA A 10 21.07 4.22 12.38
C ALA A 10 20.97 3.22 11.22
N ASN A 11 19.89 2.43 11.17
CA ASN A 11 19.64 1.42 10.14
C ASN A 11 18.68 1.88 9.04
N ARG A 12 18.43 3.19 8.89
CA ARG A 12 17.42 3.71 7.94
C ARG A 12 17.57 3.16 6.52
N GLY A 13 18.81 3.06 6.02
CA GLY A 13 19.11 2.56 4.68
C GLY A 13 18.69 1.11 4.50
N ARG A 14 19.06 0.24 5.46
CA ARG A 14 18.68 -1.18 5.45
C ARG A 14 17.16 -1.37 5.51
N ILE A 15 16.46 -0.57 6.32
CA ILE A 15 14.99 -0.62 6.41
C ILE A 15 14.36 -0.21 5.07
N ILE A 16 14.89 0.83 4.42
CA ILE A 16 14.44 1.27 3.09
C ILE A 16 14.68 0.19 2.04
N ASP A 17 15.84 -0.46 2.06
CA ASP A 17 16.16 -1.53 1.11
C ASP A 17 15.26 -2.76 1.33
N PHE A 18 14.96 -3.09 2.59
CA PHE A 18 13.95 -4.09 2.94
C PHE A 18 12.59 -3.77 2.30
N PHE A 19 12.13 -2.52 2.40
CA PHE A 19 10.89 -2.09 1.74
C PHE A 19 10.94 -2.27 0.22
N LYS A 20 12.05 -1.93 -0.43
CA LYS A 20 12.20 -2.10 -1.89
C LYS A 20 12.10 -3.57 -2.31
N TRP A 21 12.78 -4.46 -1.59
CA TRP A 21 12.69 -5.91 -1.82
C TRP A 21 11.26 -6.42 -1.60
N PHE A 22 10.61 -5.94 -0.54
CA PHE A 22 9.22 -6.25 -0.25
C PHE A 22 8.27 -5.79 -1.36
N TYR A 23 8.49 -4.60 -1.95
CA TYR A 23 7.70 -4.13 -3.08
C TYR A 23 7.87 -4.99 -4.31
N LEU A 24 9.11 -5.38 -4.62
CA LEU A 24 9.40 -6.26 -5.73
C LEU A 24 8.68 -7.61 -5.56
N LEU A 25 8.69 -8.16 -4.35
CA LEU A 25 7.95 -9.36 -4.03
C LEU A 25 6.43 -9.17 -4.22
N LEU A 26 5.84 -8.08 -3.71
CA LEU A 26 4.42 -7.80 -3.89
C LEU A 26 4.02 -7.66 -5.35
N VAL A 27 4.84 -6.98 -6.17
CA VAL A 27 4.61 -6.85 -7.61
C VAL A 27 4.70 -8.22 -8.30
N LEU A 28 5.66 -9.07 -7.93
CA LEU A 28 5.75 -10.42 -8.48
C LEU A 28 4.51 -11.26 -8.14
N ILE A 29 4.05 -11.21 -6.88
CA ILE A 29 2.84 -11.94 -6.49
C ILE A 29 1.62 -11.40 -7.24
N LEU A 30 1.50 -10.07 -7.38
CA LEU A 30 0.43 -9.44 -8.16
C LEU A 30 0.39 -9.95 -9.60
N LEU A 31 1.55 -10.04 -10.27
CA LEU A 31 1.64 -10.51 -11.65
C LEU A 31 1.31 -12.00 -11.77
N VAL A 32 1.90 -12.84 -10.91
CA VAL A 32 1.69 -14.30 -10.93
C VAL A 32 0.26 -14.66 -10.54
N GLY A 33 -0.25 -14.10 -9.44
CA GLY A 33 -1.61 -14.34 -8.99
C GLY A 33 -2.64 -13.72 -9.92
N GLY A 34 -2.36 -12.55 -10.50
CA GLY A 34 -3.22 -11.94 -11.50
C GLY A 34 -3.37 -12.79 -12.76
N ARG A 35 -2.26 -13.38 -13.24
CA ARG A 35 -2.28 -14.38 -14.32
C ARG A 35 -3.15 -15.57 -13.94
N SER A 36 -2.97 -16.13 -12.74
CA SER A 36 -3.72 -17.31 -12.30
C SER A 36 -5.23 -17.06 -12.21
N ILE A 37 -5.63 -15.87 -11.73
CA ILE A 37 -7.03 -15.44 -11.68
C ILE A 37 -7.61 -15.28 -13.10
N TYR A 38 -6.84 -14.71 -14.03
CA TYR A 38 -7.26 -14.51 -15.41
C TYR A 38 -7.55 -15.84 -16.13
N PHE A 39 -6.69 -16.84 -15.94
CA PHE A 39 -6.87 -18.18 -16.54
C PHE A 39 -7.79 -19.11 -15.73
N ARG A 40 -8.30 -18.64 -14.58
CA ARG A 40 -9.20 -19.39 -13.67
C ARG A 40 -8.61 -20.72 -13.20
N ASP A 41 -7.34 -20.72 -12.84
CA ASP A 41 -6.70 -21.91 -12.26
C ASP A 41 -7.31 -22.26 -10.89
N GLU A 42 -7.06 -23.49 -10.41
CA GLU A 42 -7.56 -24.02 -9.12
C GLU A 42 -7.18 -23.15 -7.90
N GLN A 43 -6.19 -22.26 -8.04
CA GLN A 43 -5.72 -21.37 -6.97
C GLN A 43 -6.61 -20.13 -6.75
N PHE A 44 -7.77 -20.05 -7.38
CA PHE A 44 -8.66 -18.90 -7.28
C PHE A 44 -9.09 -18.56 -5.83
N THR A 45 -9.53 -19.55 -5.06
CA THR A 45 -10.03 -19.37 -3.68
C THR A 45 -8.97 -18.83 -2.71
N PRO A 46 -7.74 -19.39 -2.62
CA PRO A 46 -6.73 -18.84 -1.72
C PRO A 46 -6.27 -17.43 -2.14
N LEU A 47 -6.21 -17.12 -3.43
CA LEU A 47 -5.85 -15.79 -3.92
C LEU A 47 -6.91 -14.74 -3.53
N TYR A 48 -8.19 -15.09 -3.59
CA TYR A 48 -9.26 -14.21 -3.12
C TYR A 48 -9.09 -13.86 -1.62
N GLN A 49 -8.87 -14.86 -0.76
CA GLN A 49 -8.67 -14.63 0.68
C GLN A 49 -7.45 -13.74 0.94
N TRP A 50 -6.37 -13.98 0.21
CA TRP A 50 -5.18 -13.13 0.30
C TRP A 50 -5.46 -11.69 -0.14
N GLY A 51 -6.26 -11.50 -1.20
CA GLY A 51 -6.76 -10.19 -1.63
C GLY A 51 -7.56 -9.47 -0.53
N VAL A 52 -8.42 -10.16 0.20
CA VAL A 52 -9.16 -9.58 1.35
C VAL A 52 -8.20 -9.11 2.45
N TRP A 53 -7.20 -9.94 2.79
CA TRP A 53 -6.17 -9.57 3.77
C TRP A 53 -5.37 -8.35 3.33
N CYS A 54 -4.99 -8.28 2.05
CA CYS A 54 -4.32 -7.11 1.48
C CYS A 54 -5.15 -5.83 1.69
N GLY A 55 -6.46 -5.88 1.50
CA GLY A 55 -7.34 -4.73 1.73
C GLY A 55 -7.35 -4.27 3.20
N ARG A 56 -7.38 -5.22 4.14
CA ARG A 56 -7.31 -4.93 5.59
C ARG A 56 -5.97 -4.31 5.98
N ILE A 57 -4.87 -4.87 5.47
CA ILE A 57 -3.52 -4.36 5.72
C ILE A 57 -3.37 -2.95 5.14
N ALA A 58 -3.84 -2.71 3.91
CA ALA A 58 -3.80 -1.39 3.28
C ALA A 58 -4.52 -0.34 4.13
N LEU A 59 -5.70 -0.67 4.68
CA LEU A 59 -6.46 0.24 5.55
C LEU A 59 -5.70 0.56 6.84
N VAL A 60 -5.14 -0.45 7.51
CA VAL A 60 -4.34 -0.26 8.73
C VAL A 60 -3.13 0.63 8.45
N LEU A 61 -2.38 0.33 7.38
CA LEU A 61 -1.23 1.13 6.99
C LEU A 61 -1.64 2.56 6.63
N TYR A 62 -2.77 2.74 5.94
CA TYR A 62 -3.30 4.07 5.61
C TYR A 62 -3.58 4.88 6.87
N CYS A 63 -4.29 4.31 7.85
CA CYS A 63 -4.51 4.94 9.15
C CYS A 63 -3.18 5.33 9.82
N ILE A 64 -2.17 4.46 9.81
CA ILE A 64 -0.83 4.74 10.35
C ILE A 64 -0.18 5.95 9.64
N THR A 65 -0.31 6.08 8.32
CA THR A 65 0.26 7.22 7.58
C THR A 65 -0.37 8.57 7.94
N LEU A 66 -1.62 8.59 8.43
CA LEU A 66 -2.33 9.81 8.83
C LEU A 66 -1.88 10.32 10.22
N ILE A 67 -1.48 9.41 11.12
CA ILE A 67 -1.14 9.73 12.52
C ILE A 67 -0.16 10.91 12.62
N PRO A 68 1.01 10.94 11.93
CA PRO A 68 1.98 12.02 12.08
C PRO A 68 1.47 13.39 11.62
N GLY A 69 0.47 13.43 10.74
CA GLY A 69 -0.14 14.65 10.23
C GLY A 69 -1.13 15.23 11.24
N ILE A 70 -1.98 14.38 11.82
CA ILE A 70 -2.95 14.76 12.85
C ILE A 70 -2.23 15.21 14.12
N THR A 71 -1.26 14.42 14.60
CA THR A 71 -0.53 14.73 15.85
C THR A 71 0.27 16.02 15.74
N LYS A 72 0.83 16.32 14.56
CA LYS A 72 1.49 17.61 14.30
C LYS A 72 0.52 18.79 14.45
N ARG A 73 -0.72 18.68 13.97
CA ARG A 73 -1.73 19.74 14.07
C ARG A 73 -2.21 19.95 15.52
N LEU A 74 -2.20 18.89 16.32
CA LEU A 74 -2.56 18.94 17.74
C LEU A 74 -1.40 19.36 18.66
N GLY A 75 -0.21 19.66 18.10
CA GLY A 75 0.97 20.02 18.89
C GLY A 75 1.61 18.85 19.67
N ILE A 76 1.17 17.61 19.42
CA ILE A 76 1.67 16.43 20.15
C ILE A 76 3.00 15.97 19.55
N GLN A 77 4.07 16.05 20.34
CA GLN A 77 5.41 15.63 19.96
C GLN A 77 5.79 14.32 20.64
N HIS A 78 5.81 13.23 19.87
CA HIS A 78 6.20 11.91 20.35
C HIS A 78 7.17 11.24 19.38
N LYS A 79 8.20 10.55 19.91
CA LYS A 79 9.28 9.96 19.10
C LYS A 79 8.76 8.91 18.12
N LEU A 80 7.73 8.15 18.50
CA LEU A 80 7.08 7.19 17.60
C LEU A 80 6.48 7.86 16.36
N PHE A 81 5.82 9.01 16.50
CA PHE A 81 5.24 9.72 15.36
C PHE A 81 6.31 10.32 14.45
N SER A 82 7.45 10.70 15.03
CA SER A 82 8.63 11.12 14.27
C SER A 82 9.22 9.97 13.47
N LEU A 83 9.26 8.75 14.04
CA LEU A 83 9.70 7.55 13.35
C LEU A 83 8.77 7.21 12.17
N ILE A 84 7.46 7.19 12.40
CA ILE A 84 6.47 6.96 11.34
C ILE A 84 6.63 8.03 10.24
N ARG A 85 6.91 9.28 10.60
CA ARG A 85 7.13 10.36 9.61
C ARG A 85 8.33 10.09 8.71
N ILE A 86 9.43 9.57 9.24
CA ILE A 86 10.64 9.21 8.47
C ILE A 86 10.31 8.15 7.41
N PHE A 87 9.56 7.11 7.79
CA PHE A 87 9.21 6.00 6.88
C PHE A 87 7.87 6.18 6.17
N ARG A 88 7.18 7.31 6.35
CA ARG A 88 5.80 7.54 5.85
C ARG A 88 5.67 7.29 4.36
N ARG A 89 6.68 7.68 3.58
CA ARG A 89 6.71 7.47 2.13
C ARG A 89 6.65 5.99 1.76
N TYR A 90 7.50 5.18 2.41
CA TYR A 90 7.56 3.74 2.19
C TYR A 90 6.28 3.04 2.66
N ILE A 91 5.75 3.45 3.80
CA ILE A 91 4.43 2.97 4.27
C ILE A 91 3.34 3.33 3.25
N GLY A 92 3.35 4.55 2.69
CA GLY A 92 2.39 4.98 1.67
C GLY A 92 2.48 4.20 0.36
N ILE A 93 3.68 3.88 -0.12
CA ILE A 93 3.88 2.99 -1.28
C ILE A 93 3.30 1.60 -0.98
N SER A 94 3.53 1.10 0.24
CA SER A 94 2.97 -0.18 0.69
C SER A 94 1.44 -0.17 0.66
N VAL A 95 0.80 0.91 1.13
CA VAL A 95 -0.67 1.09 1.08
C VAL A 95 -1.17 0.92 -0.36
N PHE A 96 -0.54 1.60 -1.32
CA PHE A 96 -0.92 1.49 -2.72
C PHE A 96 -0.78 0.06 -3.26
N LEU A 97 0.36 -0.60 -3.04
CA LEU A 97 0.60 -1.95 -3.53
C LEU A 97 -0.39 -2.97 -2.95
N PHE A 98 -0.69 -2.89 -1.66
CA PHE A 98 -1.70 -3.73 -1.03
C PHE A 98 -3.11 -3.42 -1.54
N ALA A 99 -3.47 -2.15 -1.72
CA ALA A 99 -4.77 -1.76 -2.27
C ALA A 99 -4.95 -2.22 -3.72
N LEU A 100 -3.90 -2.11 -4.54
CA LEU A 100 -3.88 -2.60 -5.91
C LEU A 100 -4.01 -4.13 -5.96
N THR A 101 -3.32 -4.84 -5.08
CA THR A 101 -3.41 -6.31 -4.96
C THR A 101 -4.80 -6.74 -4.53
N HIS A 102 -5.36 -6.07 -3.53
CA HIS A 102 -6.74 -6.27 -3.09
C HIS A 102 -7.73 -6.09 -4.26
N ALA A 103 -7.67 -4.94 -4.93
CA ALA A 103 -8.56 -4.65 -6.06
C ALA A 103 -8.41 -5.69 -7.17
N SER A 104 -7.17 -6.05 -7.52
CA SER A 104 -6.85 -7.02 -8.58
C SER A 104 -7.43 -8.39 -8.29
N PHE A 105 -7.22 -8.91 -7.07
CA PHE A 105 -7.56 -10.29 -6.74
C PHE A 105 -9.03 -10.47 -6.37
N VAL A 106 -9.66 -9.43 -5.85
CA VAL A 106 -11.07 -9.48 -5.45
C VAL A 106 -11.99 -9.18 -6.64
N ARG A 107 -11.61 -8.25 -7.54
CA ARG A 107 -12.60 -7.75 -8.52
C ARG A 107 -12.08 -7.26 -9.85
N LEU A 108 -11.00 -6.48 -9.88
CA LEU A 108 -10.56 -5.76 -11.07
C LEU A 108 -10.31 -6.71 -12.25
N ILE A 109 -9.63 -7.83 -12.02
CA ILE A 109 -9.32 -8.81 -13.08
C ILE A 109 -10.58 -9.60 -13.49
N LEU A 110 -11.42 -9.97 -12.54
CA LEU A 110 -12.58 -10.84 -12.77
C LEU A 110 -13.77 -10.13 -13.44
N PHE A 111 -13.97 -8.84 -13.12
CA PHE A 111 -15.19 -8.11 -13.44
C PHE A 111 -14.90 -6.79 -14.15
N LEU A 112 -13.79 -6.70 -14.90
CA LEU A 112 -13.43 -5.54 -15.72
C LEU A 112 -14.62 -4.97 -16.53
N PRO A 113 -15.51 -5.80 -17.15
CA PRO A 113 -16.66 -5.30 -17.91
C PRO A 113 -17.77 -4.68 -17.06
N GLN A 114 -17.81 -4.96 -15.75
CA GLN A 114 -18.90 -4.59 -14.83
C GLN A 114 -18.43 -3.60 -13.75
N ILE A 115 -17.27 -2.96 -13.96
CA ILE A 115 -16.67 -2.04 -12.98
C ILE A 115 -17.61 -0.87 -12.64
N PHE A 116 -18.36 -0.36 -13.61
CA PHE A 116 -19.20 0.84 -13.45
C PHE A 116 -20.67 0.55 -13.13
N THR A 117 -21.08 -0.72 -13.18
CA THR A 117 -22.47 -1.14 -12.91
C THR A 117 -22.64 -1.76 -11.52
N GLY A 118 -21.55 -1.80 -10.73
CA GLY A 118 -21.56 -2.31 -9.37
C GLY A 118 -22.07 -1.33 -8.31
N PRO A 119 -22.30 -1.79 -7.07
CA PRO A 119 -22.69 -0.94 -5.95
C PRO A 119 -21.68 0.19 -5.66
N LEU A 120 -22.19 1.32 -5.17
CA LEU A 120 -21.44 2.58 -4.99
C LEU A 120 -20.09 2.44 -4.26
N PHE A 121 -20.01 1.57 -3.25
CA PHE A 121 -18.76 1.37 -2.50
C PHE A 121 -17.60 0.91 -3.39
N GLN A 122 -17.88 0.20 -4.48
CA GLN A 122 -16.87 -0.29 -5.42
C GLN A 122 -16.36 0.84 -6.31
N ILE A 123 -17.27 1.73 -6.71
CA ILE A 123 -16.92 2.94 -7.46
C ILE A 123 -16.02 3.82 -6.59
N PHE A 124 -16.38 4.04 -5.32
CA PHE A 124 -15.52 4.76 -4.38
C PHE A 124 -14.18 4.07 -4.15
N GLY A 125 -14.16 2.73 -4.09
CA GLY A 125 -12.93 1.95 -4.02
C GLY A 125 -12.02 2.18 -5.23
N LEU A 126 -12.58 2.19 -6.44
CA LEU A 126 -11.82 2.45 -7.66
C LEU A 126 -11.30 3.89 -7.72
N ILE A 127 -12.13 4.88 -7.39
CA ILE A 127 -11.72 6.29 -7.32
C ILE A 127 -10.56 6.43 -6.32
N SER A 128 -10.67 5.79 -5.16
CA SER A 128 -9.61 5.81 -4.15
C SER A 128 -8.32 5.18 -4.69
N LEU A 129 -8.42 4.07 -5.43
CA LEU A 129 -7.26 3.43 -6.07
C LEU A 129 -6.60 4.34 -7.12
N ILE A 130 -7.38 5.07 -7.91
CA ILE A 130 -6.88 6.05 -8.88
C ILE A 130 -6.12 7.18 -8.16
N LEU A 131 -6.67 7.72 -7.07
CA LEU A 131 -5.99 8.75 -6.29
C LEU A 131 -4.68 8.21 -5.68
N LEU A 132 -4.70 7.00 -5.13
CA LEU A 132 -3.51 6.34 -4.60
C LEU A 132 -2.46 6.09 -5.68
N PHE A 133 -2.87 5.80 -6.92
CA PHE A 133 -1.95 5.64 -8.05
C PHE A 133 -1.17 6.93 -8.34
N PHE A 134 -1.83 8.09 -8.38
CA PHE A 134 -1.12 9.37 -8.56
C PHE A 134 -0.20 9.69 -7.37
N MET A 135 -0.61 9.38 -6.14
CA MET A 135 0.26 9.50 -4.97
C MET A 135 1.47 8.57 -5.05
N PHE A 136 1.30 7.36 -5.57
CA PHE A 136 2.38 6.41 -5.78
C PHE A 136 3.39 6.93 -6.81
N LEU A 137 2.91 7.42 -7.96
CA LEU A 137 3.77 7.99 -9.01
C LEU A 137 4.63 9.15 -8.50
N THR A 138 4.02 10.07 -7.75
CA THR A 138 4.72 11.23 -7.16
C THR A 138 5.65 10.84 -6.00
N SER A 139 5.50 9.64 -5.44
CA SER A 139 6.34 9.10 -4.38
C SER A 139 7.55 8.30 -4.91
N ASN A 140 7.86 8.33 -6.21
CA ASN A 140 9.03 7.68 -6.78
C ASN A 140 10.31 8.55 -6.64
N ASP A 141 11.48 7.93 -6.44
CA ASP A 141 12.77 8.65 -6.28
C ASP A 141 13.10 9.50 -7.52
N PHE A 142 12.74 9.00 -8.70
CA PHE A 142 12.89 9.74 -9.95
C PHE A 142 12.05 11.02 -10.00
N SER A 143 10.86 11.00 -9.38
CA SER A 143 9.96 12.16 -9.35
C SER A 143 10.42 13.22 -8.35
N GLN A 144 11.06 12.82 -7.24
CA GLN A 144 11.52 13.76 -6.21
C GLN A 144 12.77 14.54 -6.60
N ASN A 145 13.59 14.00 -7.52
CA ASN A 145 14.80 14.69 -7.96
C ASN A 145 14.55 15.70 -9.10
N ARG A 146 13.30 15.78 -9.61
CA ARG A 146 12.92 16.60 -10.78
C ARG A 146 11.76 17.58 -10.53
N LEU A 147 11.16 17.57 -9.34
CA LEU A 147 10.10 18.49 -8.88
C LEU A 147 10.58 19.21 -7.63
#